data_AF-A0A059U8Z3-F1
#
_entry.id   AF-A0A059U8Z3-F1
#
_cell.length_a   1.000
_cell.length_b   1.000
_cell.length_c   1.000
_cell.angle_alpha   90.00
_cell.angle_beta   90.00
_cell.angle_gamma   90.00
#
_symmetry.space_group_name_H-M   'P 1'
#
loop_
_entity.id
_entity.type
_entity.pdbx_description
1 polymer ?
#
loop_
_entity_poly.entity_id
_entity_poly.type
_entity_poly.pdbx_seq_one_letter_code
_entity_poly.pdbx_strand_id
1 'polypeptide(L)'
;MKNLAIITLSLISLSTSFSLFPSLSLPSVPLYPSSLIPLFMKDPVKEITKIYCVLKNVNIARSCARENNQGKISDFFRKCMQKITSLKTLDEMRDFYCNKMNLEETFKAKACLDPGIMNMVLTDATFVPTILNCLFKAKNSEK
;
A
#
# COMPACT_ATOMS: atom_id res chain seq x y z
N MET A 1 31.92 -23.85 -44.56
CA MET A 1 30.74 -23.42 -45.33
C MET A 1 29.62 -23.16 -44.32
N LYS A 2 29.56 -22.00 -43.64
CA LYS A 2 28.92 -20.71 -44.04
C LYS A 2 27.58 -20.88 -44.77
N ASN A 3 26.51 -20.35 -44.14
CA ASN A 3 25.26 -19.75 -44.66
C ASN A 3 24.12 -20.12 -43.68
N LEU A 4 23.72 -19.28 -42.72
CA LEU A 4 23.06 -17.97 -42.82
C LEU A 4 21.77 -18.03 -43.67
N ALA A 5 20.62 -18.13 -43.00
CA ALA A 5 19.28 -17.88 -43.56
C ALA A 5 18.48 -17.13 -42.47
N ILE A 6 18.55 -15.80 -42.47
CA ILE A 6 17.59 -14.85 -43.05
C ILE A 6 16.21 -14.93 -42.36
N ILE A 7 16.01 -13.95 -41.48
CA ILE A 7 14.74 -13.57 -40.86
C ILE A 7 13.90 -12.85 -41.92
N THR A 8 12.74 -13.39 -42.25
CA THR A 8 11.71 -12.68 -43.03
C THR A 8 10.60 -12.21 -42.10
N LEU A 9 10.56 -10.88 -41.90
CA LEU A 9 9.41 -10.15 -41.35
C LEU A 9 8.23 -10.28 -42.31
N SER A 10 7.11 -10.78 -41.82
CA SER A 10 5.82 -10.69 -42.51
C SER A 10 4.91 -9.73 -41.74
N LEU A 11 4.86 -8.48 -42.23
CA LEU A 11 3.80 -7.52 -41.93
C LEU A 11 2.49 -8.06 -42.50
N ILE A 12 1.58 -8.49 -41.63
CA ILE A 12 0.17 -8.67 -41.99
C ILE A 12 -0.65 -7.72 -41.12
N SER A 13 -0.97 -6.59 -41.75
CA SER A 13 -2.10 -5.73 -41.43
C SER A 13 -3.39 -6.53 -41.50
N LEU A 14 -4.00 -6.82 -40.35
CA LEU A 14 -5.40 -7.19 -40.28
C LEU A 14 -6.13 -6.19 -39.40
N SER A 15 -6.71 -5.20 -40.08
CA SER A 15 -7.68 -4.26 -39.56
C SER A 15 -8.95 -5.01 -39.13
N THR A 16 -9.13 -5.21 -37.84
CA THR A 16 -10.43 -5.53 -37.24
C THR A 16 -10.81 -4.44 -36.26
N SER A 17 -11.77 -3.64 -36.70
CA SER A 17 -12.49 -2.63 -35.95
C SER A 17 -13.24 -3.29 -34.79
N PHE A 18 -12.77 -3.09 -33.57
CA PHE A 18 -13.55 -3.28 -32.34
C PHE A 18 -13.17 -2.16 -31.37
N SER A 19 -13.77 -0.99 -31.60
CA SER A 19 -13.76 0.13 -30.66
C SER A 19 -14.80 -0.14 -29.57
N LEU A 20 -14.39 -0.87 -28.53
CA LEU A 20 -14.97 -0.81 -27.20
C LEU A 20 -13.82 -0.78 -26.19
N PHE A 21 -13.15 0.38 -26.11
CA PHE A 21 -12.38 0.71 -24.92
C PHE A 21 -13.35 1.34 -23.92
N PRO A 22 -13.60 0.73 -22.76
CA PRO A 22 -13.97 1.54 -21.61
C PRO A 22 -12.78 2.47 -21.36
N SER A 23 -13.07 3.76 -21.28
CA SER A 23 -12.15 4.79 -20.84
C SER A 23 -11.38 4.32 -19.61
N LEU A 24 -10.13 3.90 -19.81
CA LEU A 24 -9.13 3.79 -18.75
C LEU A 24 -8.87 5.23 -18.28
N SER A 25 -9.68 5.68 -17.35
CA SER A 25 -9.30 6.79 -16.47
C SER A 25 -8.01 6.35 -15.78
N LEU A 26 -6.88 6.93 -16.20
CA LEU A 26 -5.65 6.87 -15.43
C LEU A 26 -6.01 7.22 -13.97
N PRO A 27 -5.66 6.39 -12.98
CA PRO A 27 -5.78 6.81 -11.60
C PRO A 27 -4.98 8.10 -11.47
N SER A 28 -5.67 9.18 -11.12
CA SER A 28 -5.10 10.50 -10.96
C SER A 28 -4.07 10.41 -9.85
N VAL A 29 -2.78 10.28 -10.20
CA VAL A 29 -1.69 10.18 -9.23
C VAL A 29 -1.63 11.52 -8.50
N PRO A 30 -1.88 11.57 -7.18
CA PRO A 30 -1.83 12.84 -6.47
C PRO A 30 -0.38 13.30 -6.35
N LEU A 31 -0.19 14.61 -6.52
CA LEU A 31 1.08 15.29 -6.34
C LEU A 31 1.60 15.07 -4.91
N TYR A 32 2.52 14.12 -4.79
CA TYR A 32 3.48 14.15 -3.70
C TYR A 32 4.44 15.31 -3.90
N PRO A 33 4.84 16.01 -2.83
CA PRO A 33 6.15 16.66 -2.84
C PRO A 33 7.17 15.53 -3.00
N SER A 34 7.75 15.39 -4.20
CA SER A 34 8.77 14.39 -4.52
C SER A 34 9.98 14.42 -3.57
N SER A 35 10.11 15.47 -2.77
CA SER A 35 11.15 15.68 -1.76
C SER A 35 11.05 14.80 -0.51
N LEU A 36 9.91 14.15 -0.23
CA LEU A 36 9.76 13.32 0.98
C LEU A 36 10.09 11.84 0.77
N ILE A 37 10.11 11.37 -0.48
CA ILE A 37 10.35 9.96 -0.86
C ILE A 37 11.65 9.38 -0.25
N PRO A 38 12.79 10.12 -0.19
CA PRO A 38 14.03 9.57 0.37
C PRO A 38 13.96 9.29 1.88
N LEU A 39 13.14 10.04 2.64
CA LEU A 39 13.03 9.86 4.09
C LEU A 39 12.22 8.61 4.46
N PHE A 40 11.17 8.32 3.68
CA PHE A 40 10.32 7.14 3.86
C PHE A 40 11.04 5.83 3.54
N MET A 41 12.08 5.86 2.70
CA MET A 41 12.81 4.64 2.32
C MET A 41 13.72 4.10 3.45
N LYS A 42 14.05 4.92 4.46
CA LYS A 42 14.94 4.50 5.56
C LYS A 42 14.25 3.57 6.56
N ASP A 43 12.98 3.83 6.86
CA ASP A 43 12.13 3.01 7.73
C ASP A 43 10.64 3.25 7.37
N PRO A 44 10.15 2.61 6.30
CA PRO A 44 8.79 2.85 5.79
C PRO A 44 7.72 2.44 6.80
N VAL A 45 8.00 1.42 7.61
CA VAL A 45 7.06 0.94 8.63
C VAL A 45 6.86 1.99 9.71
N LYS A 46 7.94 2.53 10.26
CA LYS A 46 7.88 3.55 11.31
C LYS A 46 7.15 4.81 10.83
N GLU A 47 7.42 5.26 9.61
CA GLU A 47 6.78 6.47 9.08
C GLU A 47 5.29 6.26 8.78
N ILE A 48 4.91 5.11 8.20
CA ILE A 48 3.50 4.73 8.02
C ILE A 48 2.78 4.69 9.37
N THR A 49 3.37 4.01 10.37
CA THR A 49 2.80 3.90 11.73
C THR A 49 2.63 5.27 12.38
N LYS A 50 3.62 6.15 12.27
CA LYS A 50 3.58 7.49 12.84
C LYS A 50 2.40 8.30 12.31
N ILE A 51 2.17 8.27 11.00
CA ILE A 51 1.04 8.98 10.38
C ILE A 51 -0.27 8.30 10.74
N TYR A 52 -0.32 6.97 10.63
CA TYR A 52 -1.52 6.17 10.92
C TYR A 52 -2.04 6.38 12.34
N CYS A 53 -1.17 6.43 13.34
CA CYS A 53 -1.58 6.55 14.74
C CYS A 53 -2.14 7.93 15.14
N VAL A 54 -1.84 8.97 14.37
CA VAL A 54 -2.37 10.33 14.64
C VAL A 54 -3.62 10.66 13.82
N LEU A 55 -4.08 9.77 12.94
CA LEU A 55 -5.31 9.97 12.18
C LEU A 55 -6.55 9.86 13.07
N LYS A 56 -7.43 10.86 12.98
CA LYS A 56 -8.77 10.80 13.58
C LYS A 56 -9.66 9.87 12.78
N ASN A 57 -9.68 10.02 11.44
CA ASN A 57 -10.54 9.24 10.56
C ASN A 57 -9.78 8.20 9.72
N VAL A 58 -9.39 7.11 10.38
CA VAL A 58 -8.67 5.99 9.75
C VAL A 58 -9.48 5.26 8.68
N ASN A 59 -10.82 5.34 8.72
CA ASN A 59 -11.69 4.65 7.78
C ASN A 59 -11.52 5.19 6.35
N ILE A 60 -11.27 6.50 6.19
CA ILE A 60 -10.96 7.10 4.88
C ILE A 60 -9.68 6.48 4.30
N ALA A 61 -8.64 6.33 5.12
CA ALA A 61 -7.38 5.74 4.68
C ALA A 61 -7.56 4.26 4.30
N ARG A 62 -8.32 3.49 5.09
CA ARG A 62 -8.61 2.07 4.80
C ARG A 62 -9.41 1.89 3.52
N SER A 63 -10.46 2.69 3.31
CA SER A 63 -11.27 2.66 2.09
C SER A 63 -10.42 3.00 0.87
N CYS A 64 -9.61 4.06 0.95
CA CYS A 64 -8.68 4.42 -0.12
C CYS A 64 -7.68 3.28 -0.41
N ALA A 65 -7.08 2.67 0.61
CA ALA A 65 -6.16 1.56 0.41
C ALA A 65 -6.84 0.38 -0.28
N ARG A 66 -8.09 0.07 0.11
CA ARG A 66 -8.88 -0.99 -0.52
C ARG A 66 -9.21 -0.68 -1.98
N GLU A 67 -9.63 0.54 -2.28
CA GLU A 67 -9.92 1.02 -3.65
C GLU A 67 -8.69 0.93 -4.56
N ASN A 68 -7.49 1.06 -3.99
CA ASN A 68 -6.22 0.98 -4.73
C ASN A 68 -5.54 -0.40 -4.64
N ASN A 69 -6.30 -1.48 -4.39
CA ASN A 69 -5.80 -2.86 -4.27
C ASN A 69 -4.74 -3.10 -3.17
N GLN A 70 -4.62 -2.19 -2.22
CA GLN A 70 -3.74 -2.29 -1.05
C GLN A 70 -4.49 -2.66 0.24
N GLY A 71 -5.75 -3.11 0.14
CA GLY A 71 -6.57 -3.52 1.28
C GLY A 71 -5.95 -4.65 2.13
N LYS A 72 -5.08 -5.48 1.52
CA LYS A 72 -4.34 -6.57 2.16
C LYS A 72 -3.58 -6.14 3.42
N ILE A 73 -3.16 -4.87 3.52
CA ILE A 73 -2.46 -4.34 4.70
C ILE A 73 -3.34 -4.38 5.95
N SER A 74 -4.65 -4.15 5.81
CA SER A 74 -5.58 -4.14 6.94
C SER A 74 -5.84 -5.55 7.47
N ASP A 75 -5.94 -6.53 6.57
CA ASP A 75 -6.08 -7.94 6.96
C ASP A 75 -4.80 -8.48 7.59
N PHE A 76 -3.64 -8.08 7.06
CA PHE A 76 -2.36 -8.42 7.64
C PHE A 76 -2.20 -7.82 9.05
N PHE A 77 -2.51 -6.53 9.22
CA PHE A 77 -2.55 -5.89 10.53
C PHE A 77 -3.46 -6.64 11.50
N ARG A 78 -4.69 -6.95 11.10
CA ARG A 78 -5.64 -7.73 11.91
C ARG A 78 -5.04 -9.05 12.38
N LYS A 79 -4.47 -9.83 11.46
CA LYS A 79 -3.86 -11.14 11.78
C LYS A 79 -2.71 -11.00 12.78
N CYS A 80 -1.89 -9.97 12.67
CA CYS A 80 -0.83 -9.72 13.64
C CYS A 80 -1.38 -9.32 15.00
N MET A 81 -2.36 -8.43 15.04
CA MET A 81 -2.97 -7.97 16.27
C MET A 81 -3.71 -9.07 17.03
N GLN A 82 -4.38 -9.98 16.32
CA GLN A 82 -5.06 -11.14 16.91
C GLN A 82 -4.11 -12.14 17.59
N LYS A 83 -2.80 -12.11 17.29
CA LYS A 83 -1.79 -12.92 18.01
C LYS A 83 -1.38 -12.31 19.35
N ILE A 84 -1.74 -11.05 19.58
CA ILE A 84 -1.28 -10.25 20.74
C ILE A 84 -2.44 -9.93 21.65
N THR A 85 -3.62 -9.70 21.09
CA THR A 85 -4.83 -9.30 21.82
C THR A 85 -6.08 -9.96 21.24
N SER A 86 -7.14 -10.05 22.05
CA SER A 86 -8.44 -10.65 21.67
C SER A 86 -9.45 -9.67 21.09
N LEU A 87 -9.02 -8.44 20.76
CA LEU A 87 -9.87 -7.40 20.17
C LEU A 87 -10.44 -7.86 18.82
N LYS A 88 -11.65 -7.40 18.48
CA LYS A 88 -12.40 -7.93 17.33
C LYS A 88 -12.39 -6.97 16.14
N THR A 89 -12.42 -5.68 16.42
CA THR A 89 -12.51 -4.65 15.37
C THR A 89 -11.16 -4.02 15.07
N LEU A 90 -11.00 -3.53 13.84
CA LEU A 90 -9.78 -2.81 13.44
C LEU A 90 -9.60 -1.50 14.22
N ASP A 91 -10.68 -0.89 14.70
CA ASP A 91 -10.62 0.35 15.48
C ASP A 91 -10.11 0.11 16.90
N GLU A 92 -10.61 -0.93 17.57
CA GLU A 92 -10.07 -1.36 18.86
C GLU A 92 -8.60 -1.75 18.74
N MET A 93 -8.24 -2.53 17.71
CA MET A 93 -6.85 -2.94 17.46
C MET A 93 -5.95 -1.74 17.20
N ARG A 94 -6.43 -0.73 16.48
CA ARG A 94 -5.69 0.52 16.25
C ARG A 94 -5.46 1.26 17.57
N ASP A 95 -6.51 1.48 18.34
CA ASP A 95 -6.41 2.18 19.61
C ASP A 95 -5.45 1.47 20.56
N PHE A 96 -5.53 0.15 20.62
CA PHE A 96 -4.58 -0.65 21.39
C PHE A 96 -3.14 -0.50 20.88
N TYR A 97 -2.91 -0.67 19.58
CA TYR A 97 -1.60 -0.56 18.95
C TYR A 97 -0.95 0.83 19.13
N CYS A 98 -1.74 1.90 19.02
CA CYS A 98 -1.22 3.26 19.04
C CYS A 98 -1.11 3.86 20.46
N ASN A 99 -1.96 3.44 21.41
CA ASN A 99 -2.11 4.14 22.69
C ASN A 99 -1.95 3.26 23.93
N LYS A 100 -2.14 1.93 23.84
CA LYS A 100 -2.29 1.06 25.02
C LYS A 100 -1.26 -0.05 25.12
N MET A 101 -0.40 -0.21 24.11
CA MET A 101 0.65 -1.23 24.14
C MET A 101 1.69 -0.95 25.22
N ASN A 102 2.00 -1.99 25.98
CA ASN A 102 3.22 -2.01 26.79
C ASN A 102 4.45 -2.40 25.93
N LEU A 103 5.63 -2.42 26.56
CA LEU A 103 6.88 -2.68 25.87
C LEU A 103 6.93 -4.09 25.23
N GLU A 104 6.48 -5.12 25.95
CA GLU A 104 6.47 -6.51 25.46
C GLU A 104 5.53 -6.67 24.25
N GLU A 105 4.34 -6.10 24.33
CA GLU A 105 3.35 -6.09 23.25
C GLU A 105 3.87 -5.34 22.03
N THR A 106 4.59 -4.23 22.24
CA THR A 106 5.24 -3.47 21.18
C THR A 106 6.27 -4.32 20.44
N PHE A 107 7.10 -5.09 21.16
CA PHE A 107 8.06 -6.00 20.55
C PHE A 107 7.37 -7.09 19.72
N LYS A 108 6.30 -7.71 20.26
CA LYS A 108 5.51 -8.72 19.52
C LYS A 108 4.86 -8.14 18.27
N ALA A 109 4.33 -6.93 18.36
CA ALA A 109 3.69 -6.23 17.25
C ALA A 109 4.68 -5.95 16.12
N LYS A 110 5.84 -5.39 16.46
CA LYS A 110 6.93 -5.15 15.49
C LYS A 110 7.42 -6.43 14.84
N ALA A 111 7.67 -7.48 15.64
CA ALA A 111 8.12 -8.77 15.13
C ALA A 111 7.14 -9.41 14.14
N CYS A 112 5.83 -9.13 14.29
CA CYS A 112 4.83 -9.60 13.33
C CYS A 112 4.66 -8.66 12.14
N LEU A 113 4.53 -7.35 12.37
CA LEU A 113 4.14 -6.38 11.35
C LEU A 113 5.30 -6.02 10.41
N ASP A 114 6.47 -5.72 10.96
CA ASP A 114 7.58 -5.13 10.22
C ASP A 114 8.02 -6.03 9.04
N PRO A 115 8.22 -7.35 9.21
CA PRO A 115 8.62 -8.21 8.09
C PRO A 115 7.59 -8.26 6.96
N GLY A 116 6.30 -8.30 7.29
CA GLY A 116 5.24 -8.36 6.28
C GLY A 116 5.04 -7.05 5.54
N ILE A 117 5.14 -5.92 6.24
CA ILE A 117 5.09 -4.60 5.59
C ILE A 117 6.32 -4.42 4.71
N MET A 118 7.52 -4.76 5.19
CA MET A 118 8.75 -4.70 4.38
C MET A 118 8.66 -5.60 3.14
N ASN A 119 8.08 -6.79 3.27
CA ASN A 119 7.83 -7.64 2.10
C ASN A 119 6.88 -6.97 1.10
N MET A 120 5.82 -6.28 1.55
CA MET A 120 4.95 -5.52 0.65
C MET A 120 5.69 -4.35 -0.01
N VAL A 121 6.56 -3.65 0.72
CA VAL A 121 7.42 -2.59 0.15
C VAL A 121 8.32 -3.14 -0.97
N LEU A 122 8.94 -4.31 -0.74
CA LEU A 122 9.88 -4.90 -1.69
C LEU A 122 9.21 -5.54 -2.90
N THR A 123 8.01 -6.09 -2.74
CA THR A 123 7.31 -6.85 -3.79
C THR A 123 6.32 -6.01 -4.59
N ASP A 124 5.99 -4.80 -4.12
CA ASP A 124 5.00 -3.94 -4.75
C ASP A 124 5.50 -2.49 -4.72
N ALA A 125 6.04 -2.04 -5.86
CA ALA A 125 6.60 -0.70 -6.03
C ALA A 125 5.58 0.42 -5.80
N THR A 126 4.28 0.12 -5.90
CA THR A 126 3.20 1.08 -5.68
C THR A 126 2.73 1.14 -4.23
N PHE A 127 3.14 0.20 -3.38
CA PHE A 127 2.62 0.06 -2.02
C PHE A 127 2.85 1.32 -1.18
N VAL A 128 4.10 1.75 -1.01
CA VAL A 128 4.44 2.92 -0.20
C VAL A 128 3.75 4.20 -0.71
N PRO A 129 3.87 4.60 -2.00
CA PRO A 129 3.24 5.83 -2.47
C PRO A 129 1.72 5.80 -2.33
N THR A 130 1.09 4.64 -2.59
CA THR A 130 -0.36 4.45 -2.44
C THR A 130 -0.81 4.57 -0.98
N ILE A 131 -0.16 3.87 -0.06
CA ILE A 131 -0.53 3.87 1.36
C ILE A 131 -0.38 5.26 1.96
N LEU A 132 0.75 5.92 1.70
CA LEU A 132 0.94 7.29 2.13
C LEU A 132 -0.17 8.19 1.58
N ASN A 133 -0.63 7.94 0.33
CA ASN A 133 -1.56 8.85 -0.34
C ASN A 133 -2.90 8.79 0.36
N CYS A 134 -3.30 7.56 0.69
CA CYS A 134 -4.49 7.29 1.46
C CYS A 134 -4.43 7.88 2.87
N LEU A 135 -3.27 7.81 3.54
CA LEU A 135 -3.09 8.42 4.85
C LEU A 135 -3.16 9.95 4.81
N PHE A 136 -2.54 10.60 3.82
CA PHE A 136 -2.61 12.05 3.65
C PHE A 136 -4.00 12.53 3.23
N LYS A 137 -4.68 11.79 2.34
CA LYS A 137 -6.08 12.05 1.98
C LYS A 137 -6.96 12.04 3.23
N ALA A 138 -6.84 11.02 4.07
CA ALA A 138 -7.57 10.94 5.32
C ALA A 138 -7.28 12.12 6.25
N LYS A 139 -6.00 12.46 6.44
CA LYS A 139 -5.59 13.62 7.27
C LYS A 139 -6.18 14.94 6.78
N ASN A 140 -6.25 15.14 5.47
CA ASN A 140 -6.76 16.37 4.87
C ASN A 140 -8.30 16.46 4.93
N SER A 141 -9.00 15.33 5.04
CA SER A 141 -10.45 15.28 5.24
C SER A 141 -10.89 15.56 6.69
N GLU A 142 -9.96 15.84 7.60
CA GLU A 142 -10.23 16.19 9.01
C GLU A 142 -10.33 17.70 9.25
N LYS A 143 -10.15 18.52 8.21
CA LYS A 143 -10.35 19.98 8.22
C LYS A 143 -11.82 20.32 8.03
#